data_AF-A0A2E4YNW9-F1
#
_entry.id   AF-A0A2E4YNW9-F1
#
_cell.length_a   1.000
_cell.length_b   1.000
_cell.length_c   1.000
_cell.angle_alpha   90.00
_cell.angle_beta   90.00
_cell.angle_gamma   90.00
#
_symmetry.space_group_name_H-M   'P 1'
#
loop_
_entity.id
_entity.type
_entity.pdbx_description
1 polymer ?
#
loop_
_entity_poly.entity_id
_entity_poly.type
_entity_poly.pdbx_seq_one_letter_code
_entity_poly.pdbx_strand_id
1 'polypeptide(L)'
;MAITSSTFDQKTKQASGYNPDQLAIGNSYIVKAIDINAQINDQLADVRVTQTIYNPGNRDLEVELFFPLPNDGVIQNFMMMVNGQEIPGELMKKEKAQQIYQSIVSRKRDPALMQYAGYGLFKTSVFPVAVGQEREISVTYTQLCKKKNNSIGFTYPLGTQKFSKTALKKVSFNALIKSNTEIKNIYSPFYTISIDQSS
;
A
#
# COMPACT_ATOMS: atom_id res chain seq x y z
N MET A 1 8.12 -8.81 3.23
CA MET A 1 8.99 -7.67 3.59
C MET A 1 8.59 -7.17 4.96
N ALA A 2 9.55 -6.79 5.80
CA ALA A 2 9.27 -6.21 7.12
C ALA A 2 10.02 -4.88 7.28
N ILE A 3 9.34 -3.88 7.80
CA ILE A 3 9.91 -2.57 8.15
C ILE A 3 10.21 -2.58 9.63
N THR A 4 11.51 -2.48 9.94
CA THR A 4 12.05 -2.69 11.29
C THR A 4 13.18 -1.69 11.53
N SER A 5 12.88 -0.39 11.55
CA SER A 5 13.94 0.61 11.66
C SER A 5 14.51 0.71 13.08
N SER A 6 15.83 0.89 13.17
CA SER A 6 16.53 1.35 14.36
C SER A 6 16.33 2.85 14.61
N THR A 7 15.89 3.61 13.60
CA THR A 7 15.51 5.04 13.66
C THR A 7 14.21 5.32 14.42
N PHE A 8 13.42 4.29 14.76
CA PHE A 8 12.17 4.41 15.53
C PHE A 8 12.36 4.71 17.03
N ASP A 9 13.60 4.86 17.52
CA ASP A 9 13.94 4.91 18.95
C ASP A 9 13.76 6.28 19.65
N GLN A 10 13.19 7.32 19.03
CA GLN A 10 13.31 8.68 19.60
C GLN A 10 12.17 9.24 20.47
N LYS A 11 11.02 8.60 20.67
CA LYS A 11 10.10 9.00 21.77
C LYS A 11 9.30 7.83 22.34
N THR A 12 9.56 7.49 23.60
CA THR A 12 8.66 6.64 24.40
C THR A 12 8.46 7.27 25.77
N LYS A 13 7.22 7.68 26.07
CA LYS A 13 6.72 7.75 27.44
C LYS A 13 5.25 7.32 27.51
N GLN A 14 5.05 6.35 28.40
CA GLN A 14 3.83 5.86 29.05
C GLN A 14 3.01 4.74 28.38
N ALA A 15 2.94 3.64 29.15
CA ALA A 15 2.24 2.39 28.92
C ALA A 15 0.77 2.46 29.40
N SER A 16 -0.16 1.73 28.78
CA SER A 16 -0.68 0.45 29.32
C SER A 16 -1.57 -0.27 28.28
N GLY A 17 -1.67 -1.60 28.33
CA GLY A 17 -2.79 -2.38 27.78
C GLY A 17 -2.83 -2.80 26.29
N TYR A 18 -1.80 -3.44 25.72
CA TYR A 18 -1.94 -4.09 24.39
C TYR A 18 -2.18 -5.59 24.54
N ASN A 19 -3.32 -6.07 24.00
CA ASN A 19 -3.66 -7.47 23.87
C ASN A 19 -3.51 -7.87 22.38
N PRO A 20 -2.58 -8.78 22.02
CA PRO A 20 -2.33 -9.18 20.63
C PRO A 20 -3.53 -9.86 19.95
N ASP A 21 -4.56 -10.27 20.70
CA ASP A 21 -5.79 -10.86 20.13
C ASP A 21 -6.81 -9.82 19.62
N GLN A 22 -6.50 -8.52 19.69
CA GLN A 22 -7.39 -7.47 19.19
C GLN A 22 -6.97 -6.96 17.81
N LEU A 23 -6.99 -7.84 16.81
CA LEU A 23 -6.91 -7.46 15.40
C LEU A 23 -8.10 -6.56 15.06
N ALA A 24 -7.85 -5.38 14.48
CA ALA A 24 -8.91 -4.52 14.00
C ALA A 24 -9.36 -5.03 12.61
N ILE A 25 -10.22 -6.05 12.59
CA ILE A 25 -10.69 -6.68 11.35
C ILE A 25 -11.88 -5.90 10.77
N GLY A 26 -11.61 -5.04 9.79
CA GLY A 26 -12.65 -4.31 9.03
C GLY A 26 -13.47 -3.31 9.85
N ASN A 27 -13.99 -2.25 9.20
CA ASN A 27 -14.87 -1.23 9.79
C ASN A 27 -14.36 -0.46 11.03
N SER A 28 -13.12 -0.67 11.44
CA SER A 28 -12.46 -0.01 12.59
C SER A 28 -11.57 1.16 12.17
N TYR A 29 -11.06 1.14 10.93
CA TYR A 29 -10.20 2.15 10.34
C TYR A 29 -10.83 2.76 9.08
N ILE A 30 -10.28 3.87 8.61
CA ILE A 30 -10.69 4.54 7.37
C ILE A 30 -9.50 4.58 6.41
N VAL A 31 -9.70 4.15 5.16
CA VAL A 31 -8.78 4.49 4.06
C VAL A 31 -9.18 5.85 3.52
N LYS A 32 -8.37 6.89 3.80
CA LYS A 32 -8.68 8.27 3.41
C LYS A 32 -8.36 8.55 1.95
N ALA A 33 -7.22 8.05 1.49
CA ALA A 33 -6.73 8.30 0.14
C ALA A 33 -6.03 7.05 -0.42
N ILE A 34 -6.14 6.90 -1.73
CA ILE A 34 -5.30 6.00 -2.53
C ILE A 34 -4.73 6.81 -3.68
N ASP A 35 -3.41 6.83 -3.78
CA ASP A 35 -2.68 7.51 -4.85
C ASP A 35 -1.90 6.48 -5.65
N ILE A 36 -2.26 6.35 -6.93
CA ILE A 36 -1.67 5.37 -7.85
C ILE A 36 -0.85 6.16 -8.87
N ASN A 37 0.46 5.91 -8.88
CA ASN A 37 1.37 6.51 -9.86
C ASN A 37 1.99 5.38 -10.68
N ALA A 38 1.78 5.42 -11.99
CA ALA A 38 2.29 4.44 -12.93
C ALA A 38 3.25 5.09 -13.93
N GLN A 39 4.41 4.49 -14.15
CA GLN A 39 5.22 4.76 -15.33
C GLN A 39 5.10 3.55 -16.26
N ILE A 40 4.50 3.77 -17.42
CA ILE A 40 4.21 2.72 -18.40
C ILE A 40 5.15 2.93 -19.59
N ASN A 41 6.07 2.00 -19.80
CA ASN A 41 6.98 1.99 -20.94
C ASN A 41 6.59 0.79 -21.83
N ASP A 42 5.96 1.07 -22.97
CA ASP A 42 5.26 0.09 -23.79
C ASP A 42 4.29 -0.78 -22.95
N GLN A 43 4.61 -2.05 -22.72
CA GLN A 43 3.81 -2.97 -21.90
C GLN A 43 4.28 -3.09 -20.46
N LEU A 44 5.49 -2.62 -20.12
CA LEU A 44 6.01 -2.73 -18.77
C LEU A 44 5.57 -1.53 -17.94
N ALA A 45 4.89 -1.77 -16.82
CA ALA A 45 4.48 -0.70 -15.92
C ALA A 45 5.17 -0.84 -14.55
N ASP A 46 5.87 0.21 -14.15
CA ASP A 46 6.31 0.44 -12.78
C ASP A 46 5.21 1.19 -12.04
N VAL A 47 4.66 0.61 -10.99
CA VAL A 47 3.48 1.14 -10.30
C VAL A 47 3.79 1.33 -8.83
N ARG A 48 3.55 2.53 -8.33
CA ARG A 48 3.57 2.85 -6.91
C ARG A 48 2.15 3.14 -6.46
N VAL A 49 1.68 2.40 -5.45
CA VAL A 49 0.40 2.61 -4.80
C VAL A 49 0.66 3.07 -3.38
N THR A 50 0.18 4.26 -3.04
CA THR A 50 0.23 4.82 -1.69
C THR A 50 -1.18 4.80 -1.09
N GLN A 51 -1.30 4.38 0.17
CA GLN A 51 -2.55 4.36 0.91
C GLN A 51 -2.41 5.12 2.23
N THR A 52 -3.32 6.05 2.48
CA THR A 52 -3.41 6.79 3.74
C THR A 52 -4.50 6.20 4.62
N ILE A 53 -4.10 5.63 5.76
CA ILE A 53 -4.95 4.96 6.74
C ILE A 53 -5.16 5.90 7.92
N TYR A 54 -6.38 5.99 8.43
CA TYR A 54 -6.75 6.80 9.58
C TYR A 54 -7.46 5.97 10.63
N ASN A 55 -7.14 6.21 11.90
CA ASN A 55 -7.82 5.61 13.04
C ASN A 55 -8.85 6.61 13.65
N PRO A 56 -10.15 6.44 13.37
CA PRO A 56 -11.22 7.26 13.97
C PRO A 56 -11.65 6.78 15.37
N GLY A 57 -11.04 5.72 15.89
CA GLY A 57 -11.43 5.09 17.15
C GLY A 57 -10.94 5.84 18.38
N ASN A 58 -11.00 5.16 19.53
CA ASN A 58 -10.55 5.67 20.84
C ASN A 58 -9.41 4.84 21.44
N ARG A 59 -8.83 3.94 20.65
CA ARG A 59 -7.66 3.12 21.00
C ARG A 59 -6.76 2.95 19.79
N ASP A 60 -5.47 2.71 20.01
CA ASP A 60 -4.53 2.40 18.94
C ASP A 60 -4.93 1.11 18.22
N LEU A 61 -4.74 1.06 16.90
CA LEU A 61 -5.12 -0.08 16.08
C LEU A 61 -3.91 -0.73 15.42
N GLU A 62 -3.95 -2.06 15.32
CA GLU A 62 -3.27 -2.79 14.27
C GLU A 62 -4.23 -2.91 13.08
N VAL A 63 -3.81 -2.40 11.92
CA VAL A 63 -4.62 -2.41 10.71
C VAL A 63 -4.07 -3.43 9.72
N GLU A 64 -4.93 -4.32 9.26
CA GLU A 64 -4.63 -5.29 8.21
C GLU A 64 -5.29 -4.88 6.89
N LEU A 65 -4.49 -4.83 5.83
CA LEU A 65 -4.92 -4.50 4.48
C LEU A 65 -4.55 -5.61 3.52
N PHE A 66 -5.37 -5.78 2.49
CA PHE A 66 -5.08 -6.70 1.42
C PHE A 66 -4.76 -5.93 0.14
N PHE A 67 -3.60 -6.25 -0.42
CA PHE A 67 -3.09 -5.70 -1.66
C PHE A 67 -3.14 -6.80 -2.74
N PRO A 68 -4.01 -6.67 -3.75
CA PRO A 68 -4.04 -7.59 -4.87
C PRO A 68 -2.90 -7.25 -5.84
N LEU A 69 -2.09 -8.24 -6.18
CA LEU A 69 -1.08 -8.15 -7.21
C LEU A 69 -1.59 -8.90 -8.46
N PRO A 70 -1.51 -8.30 -9.66
CA PRO A 70 -1.77 -9.03 -10.90
C PRO A 70 -0.88 -10.27 -11.02
N ASN A 71 -1.33 -11.29 -11.75
CA ASN A 71 -0.57 -12.54 -11.91
C ASN A 71 0.83 -12.32 -12.48
N ASP A 72 0.98 -11.34 -13.38
CA ASP A 72 2.26 -10.97 -14.02
C ASP A 72 2.99 -9.86 -13.24
N GLY A 73 2.54 -9.59 -12.02
CA GLY A 73 3.07 -8.55 -11.15
C GLY A 73 4.20 -9.06 -10.26
N VAL A 74 5.20 -8.22 -10.01
CA VAL A 74 6.31 -8.52 -9.10
C VAL A 74 6.49 -7.36 -8.14
N ILE A 75 6.33 -7.62 -6.83
CA ILE A 75 6.58 -6.62 -5.80
C ILE A 75 8.06 -6.26 -5.79
N GLN A 76 8.36 -4.96 -5.85
CA GLN A 76 9.70 -4.40 -5.75
C GLN A 76 9.98 -3.92 -4.33
N ASN A 77 9.10 -3.08 -3.78
CA ASN A 77 9.30 -2.44 -2.49
C ASN A 77 8.00 -2.34 -1.69
N PHE A 78 8.16 -2.31 -0.37
CA PHE A 78 7.12 -1.94 0.59
C PHE A 78 7.70 -0.87 1.52
N MET A 79 7.02 0.27 1.66
CA MET A 79 7.47 1.41 2.45
C MET A 79 6.40 1.85 3.45
N MET A 80 6.83 2.49 4.53
CA MET A 80 5.96 3.19 5.47
C MET A 80 6.52 4.58 5.76
N MET A 81 5.65 5.58 5.82
CA MET A 81 6.00 6.93 6.22
C MET A 81 6.11 7.04 7.74
N VAL A 82 7.23 7.59 8.21
CA VAL A 82 7.55 7.72 9.63
C VAL A 82 8.25 9.05 9.83
N ASN A 83 7.67 9.94 10.64
CA ASN A 83 8.23 11.26 10.92
C ASN A 83 8.62 12.04 9.63
N GLY A 84 7.84 11.89 8.56
CA GLY A 84 8.10 12.53 7.27
C GLY A 84 9.16 11.85 6.38
N GLN A 85 9.66 10.67 6.77
CA GLN A 85 10.61 9.89 5.99
C GLN A 85 10.02 8.55 5.54
N GLU A 86 10.28 8.15 4.30
CA GLU A 86 9.94 6.81 3.82
C GLU A 86 10.95 5.79 4.35
N ILE A 87 10.45 4.81 5.08
CA ILE A 87 11.26 3.72 5.60
C ILE A 87 11.02 2.45 4.77
N PRO A 88 12.05 1.89 4.13
CA PRO A 88 11.94 0.68 3.33
C PRO A 88 11.82 -0.59 4.17
N GLY A 89 11.04 -1.52 3.65
CA GLY A 89 10.93 -2.87 4.17
C GLY A 89 12.03 -3.75 3.63
N GLU A 90 12.60 -4.57 4.51
CA GLU A 90 13.59 -5.56 4.12
C GLU A 90 12.91 -6.86 3.69
N LEU A 91 13.38 -7.44 2.59
CA LEU A 91 12.97 -8.77 2.17
C LEU A 91 13.62 -9.82 3.08
N MET A 92 12.81 -10.71 3.62
CA MET A 92 13.26 -11.73 4.57
C MET A 92 12.34 -12.95 4.55
N LYS A 93 12.82 -14.07 5.09
CA LYS A 93 12.02 -15.29 5.27
C LYS A 93 10.77 -14.99 6.11
N LYS A 94 9.66 -15.65 5.76
CA LYS A 94 8.34 -15.40 6.34
C LYS A 94 8.34 -15.50 7.87
N GLU A 95 8.91 -16.56 8.40
CA GLU A 95 8.94 -16.86 9.84
C GLU A 95 9.76 -15.80 10.59
N LYS A 96 10.93 -15.44 10.05
CA LYS A 96 11.77 -14.37 10.60
C LYS A 96 11.04 -13.02 10.60
N ALA A 97 10.34 -12.69 9.51
CA ALA A 97 9.55 -11.46 9.40
C ALA A 97 8.46 -11.38 10.48
N GLN A 98 7.75 -12.49 10.72
CA GLN A 98 6.71 -12.58 11.73
C GLN A 98 7.26 -12.47 13.15
N GLN A 99 8.35 -13.18 13.43
CA GLN A 99 9.02 -13.11 14.73
C GLN A 99 9.46 -11.68 15.05
N ILE A 100 10.11 -11.00 14.09
CA ILE A 100 10.54 -9.62 14.30
C ILE A 100 9.32 -8.71 14.49
N TYR A 101 8.30 -8.82 13.64
CA TYR A 101 7.07 -8.04 13.78
C TYR A 101 6.44 -8.18 15.17
N GLN A 102 6.17 -9.42 15.61
CA GLN A 102 5.57 -9.72 16.92
C GLN A 102 6.43 -9.21 18.07
N SER A 103 7.76 -9.33 17.96
CA SER A 103 8.69 -8.82 18.97
C SER A 103 8.70 -7.29 19.10
N ILE A 104 8.39 -6.58 18.02
CA ILE A 104 8.33 -5.10 17.98
C ILE A 104 6.96 -4.62 18.45
N VAL A 105 5.88 -5.29 18.03
CA VAL A 105 4.51 -5.03 18.47
C VAL A 105 4.39 -5.18 19.99
N SER A 106 4.97 -6.24 20.58
CA SER A 106 4.97 -6.43 22.04
C SER A 106 5.68 -5.29 22.80
N ARG A 107 6.57 -4.56 22.12
CA ARG A 107 7.27 -3.37 22.62
C ARG A 107 6.57 -2.06 22.27
N LYS A 108 5.37 -2.11 21.68
CA LYS A 108 4.56 -0.95 21.25
C LYS A 108 5.29 0.04 20.35
N ARG A 109 6.15 -0.46 19.46
CA ARG A 109 6.79 0.38 18.43
C ARG A 109 6.04 0.29 17.11
N ASP A 110 6.57 0.93 16.07
CA ASP A 110 5.92 1.12 14.77
C ASP A 110 6.41 0.11 13.69
N PRO A 111 6.08 -1.20 13.73
CA PRO A 111 6.43 -2.10 12.64
C PRO A 111 5.36 -2.10 11.54
N ALA A 112 5.81 -2.41 10.33
CA ALA A 112 4.92 -2.82 9.25
C ALA A 112 5.41 -4.11 8.61
N LEU A 113 4.49 -4.98 8.22
CA LEU A 113 4.79 -6.30 7.68
C LEU A 113 3.93 -6.54 6.45
N MET A 114 4.55 -6.91 5.33
CA MET A 114 3.85 -7.36 4.13
C MET A 114 4.22 -8.81 3.81
N GLN A 115 3.22 -9.67 3.63
CA GLN A 115 3.40 -11.10 3.37
C GLN A 115 2.48 -11.60 2.27
N TYR A 116 2.94 -12.60 1.51
CA TYR A 116 2.09 -13.30 0.57
C TYR A 116 1.00 -14.10 1.30
N ALA A 117 -0.25 -13.90 0.88
CA ALA A 117 -1.45 -14.51 1.46
C ALA A 117 -2.12 -15.54 0.53
N GLY A 118 -1.50 -15.87 -0.61
CA GLY A 118 -2.04 -16.80 -1.61
C GLY A 118 -2.80 -16.11 -2.75
N TYR A 119 -2.91 -16.77 -3.90
CA TYR A 119 -3.72 -16.34 -5.05
C TYR A 119 -3.44 -14.89 -5.53
N GLY A 120 -2.17 -14.47 -5.51
CA GLY A 120 -1.78 -13.11 -5.92
C GLY A 120 -2.14 -12.03 -4.89
N LEU A 121 -2.56 -12.40 -3.69
CA LEU A 121 -2.89 -11.46 -2.62
C LEU A 121 -1.74 -11.32 -1.65
N PHE A 122 -1.48 -10.08 -1.22
CA PHE A 122 -0.55 -9.77 -0.14
C PHE A 122 -1.31 -9.16 1.02
N LYS A 123 -1.00 -9.63 2.23
CA LYS A 123 -1.50 -9.09 3.49
C LYS A 123 -0.47 -8.12 4.05
N THR A 124 -0.92 -6.94 4.43
CA THR A 124 -0.10 -5.90 5.03
C THR A 124 -0.63 -5.57 6.41
N SER A 125 0.18 -5.73 7.46
CA SER A 125 -0.15 -5.37 8.84
C SER A 125 0.65 -4.12 9.24
N VAL A 126 -0.03 -3.11 9.76
CA VAL A 126 0.56 -1.83 10.19
C VAL A 126 0.17 -1.59 11.63
N PHE A 127 1.17 -1.40 12.50
CA PHE A 127 0.95 -1.10 13.91
C PHE A 127 1.95 -0.06 14.42
N PRO A 128 1.58 0.79 15.38
CA PRO A 128 0.23 1.22 15.69
C PRO A 128 -0.22 2.30 14.70
N VAL A 129 -1.50 2.26 14.32
CA VAL A 129 -2.21 3.45 13.85
C VAL A 129 -2.80 4.13 15.08
N ALA A 130 -2.12 5.15 15.59
CA ALA A 130 -2.51 5.81 16.83
C ALA A 130 -3.86 6.56 16.70
N VAL A 131 -4.55 6.74 17.82
CA VAL A 131 -5.87 7.42 17.85
C VAL A 131 -5.80 8.80 17.19
N GLY A 132 -6.69 9.04 16.23
CA GLY A 132 -6.76 10.32 15.52
C GLY A 132 -5.55 10.61 14.63
N GLN A 133 -4.66 9.64 14.41
CA GLN A 133 -3.48 9.77 13.55
C GLN A 133 -3.66 9.02 12.24
N GLU A 134 -2.81 9.39 11.28
CA GLU A 134 -2.69 8.75 9.98
C GLU A 134 -1.41 7.94 9.88
N ARG A 135 -1.46 6.86 9.09
CA ARG A 135 -0.29 6.13 8.62
C ARG A 135 -0.36 6.04 7.11
N GLU A 136 0.77 6.30 6.47
CA GLU A 136 0.92 6.12 5.04
C GLU A 136 1.82 4.93 4.77
N ILE A 137 1.35 4.04 3.91
CA ILE A 137 2.12 2.93 3.38
C ILE A 137 2.15 3.00 1.87
N SER A 138 3.22 2.50 1.26
CA SER A 138 3.28 2.36 -0.18
C SER A 138 3.84 1.02 -0.61
N VAL A 139 3.37 0.55 -1.75
CA VAL A 139 3.82 -0.66 -2.42
C VAL A 139 4.24 -0.29 -3.82
N THR A 140 5.46 -0.63 -4.19
CA THR A 140 5.94 -0.52 -5.57
C THR A 140 6.00 -1.91 -6.17
N TYR A 141 5.45 -2.08 -7.36
CA TYR A 141 5.49 -3.33 -8.11
C TYR A 141 5.65 -3.06 -9.60
N THR A 142 6.21 -4.03 -10.30
CA THR A 142 6.17 -4.06 -11.76
C THR A 142 5.03 -4.93 -12.21
N GLN A 143 4.43 -4.64 -13.36
CA GLN A 143 3.49 -5.54 -14.02
C GLN A 143 3.67 -5.50 -15.54
N LEU A 144 3.35 -6.60 -16.20
CA LEU A 144 3.17 -6.62 -17.65
C LEU A 144 1.71 -6.28 -17.99
N CYS A 145 1.49 -5.11 -18.59
CA CYS A 145 0.20 -4.68 -19.09
C CYS A 145 -0.21 -5.52 -20.31
N LYS A 146 -1.43 -6.04 -20.31
CA LYS A 146 -1.92 -6.88 -21.40
C LYS A 146 -2.10 -6.06 -22.66
N LYS A 147 -1.43 -6.48 -23.75
CA LYS A 147 -1.69 -5.98 -25.09
C LYS A 147 -2.77 -6.83 -25.76
N LYS A 148 -3.82 -6.18 -26.26
CA LYS A 148 -4.84 -6.80 -27.11
C LYS A 148 -4.98 -5.96 -28.38
N ASN A 149 -4.71 -6.58 -29.53
CA ASN A 149 -4.56 -5.87 -30.80
C ASN A 149 -3.52 -4.74 -30.67
N ASN A 150 -3.90 -3.49 -30.95
CA ASN A 150 -3.05 -2.30 -30.83
C ASN A 150 -3.30 -1.49 -29.55
N SER A 151 -3.95 -2.07 -28.55
CA SER A 151 -4.23 -1.41 -27.26
C SER A 151 -3.50 -2.09 -26.12
N ILE A 152 -2.96 -1.29 -25.19
CA ILE A 152 -2.35 -1.76 -23.95
C ILE A 152 -3.27 -1.38 -22.80
N GLY A 153 -3.66 -2.36 -22.00
CA GLY A 153 -4.59 -2.19 -20.88
C GLY A 153 -3.88 -2.14 -19.54
N PHE A 154 -4.10 -1.07 -18.78
CA PHE A 154 -3.77 -0.99 -17.36
C PHE A 154 -5.06 -1.09 -16.53
N THR A 155 -5.02 -1.78 -15.39
CA THR A 155 -6.17 -1.87 -14.48
C THR A 155 -5.66 -2.00 -13.05
N TYR A 156 -6.24 -1.23 -12.14
CA TYR A 156 -6.02 -1.36 -10.71
C TYR A 156 -7.34 -1.63 -9.99
N PRO A 157 -7.48 -2.74 -9.25
CA PRO A 157 -8.72 -3.07 -8.55
C PRO A 157 -8.86 -2.29 -7.23
N LEU A 158 -9.93 -1.50 -7.10
CA LEU A 158 -10.31 -0.77 -5.88
C LEU A 158 -11.20 -1.60 -4.91
N GLY A 159 -11.20 -2.93 -5.06
CA GLY A 159 -12.13 -3.81 -4.35
C GLY A 159 -11.79 -4.05 -2.88
N THR A 160 -10.52 -3.94 -2.48
CA THR A 160 -10.07 -4.27 -1.12
C THR A 160 -10.38 -3.17 -0.09
N GLN A 161 -10.91 -2.05 -0.56
CA GLN A 161 -11.25 -0.88 0.24
C GLN A 161 -12.66 -0.99 0.83
N LYS A 162 -13.44 -2.01 0.42
CA LYS A 162 -14.76 -2.33 0.99
C LYS A 162 -14.72 -2.66 2.48
N PHE A 163 -13.54 -2.94 3.03
CA PHE A 163 -13.34 -3.21 4.46
C PHE A 163 -13.06 -1.94 5.30
N SER A 164 -12.97 -0.76 4.65
CA SER A 164 -12.90 0.55 5.32
C SER A 164 -14.25 0.90 5.96
N LYS A 165 -14.22 1.53 7.13
CA LYS A 165 -15.42 2.01 7.85
C LYS A 165 -16.30 2.94 7.03
N THR A 166 -15.68 3.72 6.15
CA THR A 166 -16.38 4.65 5.25
C THR A 166 -15.97 4.42 3.82
N ALA A 167 -16.82 4.86 2.89
CA ALA A 167 -16.47 4.95 1.48
C ALA A 167 -15.15 5.72 1.29
N LEU A 168 -14.38 5.29 0.29
CA LEU A 168 -13.11 5.89 -0.07
C LEU A 168 -13.34 7.35 -0.50
N LYS A 169 -12.68 8.28 0.17
CA LYS A 169 -12.91 9.72 -0.03
C LYS A 169 -12.13 10.29 -1.21
N LYS A 170 -10.91 9.78 -1.44
CA LYS A 170 -10.02 10.26 -2.50
C LYS A 170 -9.33 9.10 -3.20
N VAL A 171 -9.37 9.13 -4.53
CA VAL A 171 -8.55 8.28 -5.40
C VAL A 171 -7.87 9.19 -6.41
N SER A 172 -6.57 9.04 -6.58
CA SER A 172 -5.84 9.65 -7.68
C SER A 172 -5.16 8.55 -8.50
N PHE A 173 -5.13 8.76 -9.82
CA PHE A 173 -4.40 7.92 -10.75
C PHE A 173 -3.63 8.84 -11.70
N ASN A 174 -2.30 8.74 -11.66
CA ASN A 174 -1.42 9.44 -12.59
C ASN A 174 -0.62 8.39 -13.37
N ALA A 175 -0.53 8.58 -14.67
CA ALA A 175 0.27 7.72 -15.54
C ALA A 175 1.19 8.56 -16.42
N LEU A 176 2.48 8.25 -16.36
CA LEU A 176 3.44 8.68 -17.37
C LEU A 176 3.56 7.56 -18.41
N ILE A 177 3.17 7.83 -19.64
CA ILE A 177 3.17 6.82 -20.71
C ILE A 177 4.27 7.14 -21.71
N LYS A 178 5.18 6.19 -21.89
CA LYS A 178 6.23 6.21 -22.91
C LYS A 178 6.03 5.02 -23.84
N SER A 179 6.22 5.26 -25.13
CA SER A 179 6.00 4.25 -26.16
C SER A 179 7.05 4.41 -27.26
N ASN A 180 7.56 3.29 -27.76
CA ASN A 180 8.46 3.27 -28.91
C ASN A 180 7.73 3.48 -30.25
N THR A 181 6.40 3.49 -30.21
CA THR A 181 5.52 3.83 -31.35
C THR A 181 4.59 5.00 -31.01
N GLU A 182 4.05 5.66 -32.02
CA GLU A 182 3.07 6.74 -31.83
C GLU A 182 1.87 6.32 -30.94
N ILE A 183 1.56 7.13 -29.93
CA ILE A 183 0.39 6.96 -29.08
C ILE A 183 -0.80 7.66 -29.73
N LYS A 184 -1.68 6.88 -30.37
CA LYS A 184 -2.83 7.42 -31.10
C LYS A 184 -4.00 7.85 -30.21
N ASN A 185 -4.25 7.12 -29.13
CA ASN A 185 -5.39 7.37 -28.25
C ASN A 185 -5.08 6.92 -26.82
N ILE A 186 -5.55 7.70 -25.85
CA ILE A 186 -5.55 7.39 -24.43
C ILE A 186 -6.99 7.62 -23.96
N TYR A 187 -7.59 6.62 -23.32
CA TYR A 187 -8.95 6.74 -22.81
C TYR A 187 -9.12 5.94 -21.52
N SER A 188 -10.14 6.30 -20.75
CA SER A 188 -10.60 5.56 -19.57
C SER A 188 -12.08 5.25 -19.74
N PRO A 189 -12.50 3.98 -19.60
CA PRO A 189 -13.90 3.60 -19.81
C PRO A 189 -14.84 4.02 -18.67
N PHE A 190 -14.30 4.31 -17.48
CA PHE A 190 -15.11 4.52 -16.26
C PHE A 190 -14.99 5.91 -15.65
N TYR A 191 -13.95 6.67 -16.00
CA TYR A 191 -13.64 7.96 -15.36
C TYR A 191 -13.14 8.95 -16.38
N THR A 192 -13.49 10.22 -16.20
CA THR A 192 -12.90 11.33 -16.98
C THR A 192 -11.41 11.43 -16.68
N ILE A 193 -10.62 11.71 -17.73
CA ILE A 193 -9.17 11.86 -17.63
C ILE A 193 -8.74 13.19 -18.25
N SER A 194 -7.68 13.76 -17.70
CA SER A 194 -6.93 14.86 -18.32
C SER A 194 -5.66 14.29 -18.92
N ILE A 195 -5.33 14.71 -20.14
CA ILE A 195 -4.15 14.25 -20.86
C ILE A 195 -3.31 15.48 -21.17
N ASP A 196 -2.04 15.43 -20.74
CA ASP A 196 -1.02 16.38 -21.13
C ASP A 196 0.01 15.64 -22.01
N GLN A 197 0.22 16.13 -23.23
CA GLN A 197 1.17 15.54 -24.17
C GLN A 197 2.34 16.50 -24.33
N SER A 198 3.51 16.07 -23.84
CA SER A 198 4.77 16.76 -24.10
C SER A 198 5.44 16.11 -25.32
N SER A 199 5.65 16.91 -26.36
CA SER A 199 6.35 16.53 -27.59
C SER A 199 7.85 16.33 -27.38
#